data_AF-A0A7J8S8Q5-F1
#
_entry.id   AF-A0A7J8S8Q5-F1
#
_cell.length_a   1.000
_cell.length_b   1.000
_cell.length_c   1.000
_cell.angle_alpha   90.00
_cell.angle_beta   90.00
_cell.angle_gamma   90.00
#
_symmetry.space_group_name_H-M   'P 1'
#
loop_
_entity.id
_entity.type
_entity.pdbx_description
1 polymer ?
#
loop_
_entity_poly.entity_id
_entity_poly.type
_entity_poly.pdbx_seq_one_letter_code
_entity_poly.pdbx_strand_id
1 'polypeptide(L)'
;MRIPQSVVAAITHDIFINGCQINFSLDKTTDVEVCSLYPNTSFRTIAECFDDFAKKISDNEKAVSKPVTASNTDIFVPTAKPEALAITAICT
;
A
#
# COMPACT_ATOMS: atom_id res chain seq x y z
N MET A 1 16.64 4.74 -7.01
CA MET A 1 16.20 6.16 -7.08
C MET A 1 15.29 6.40 -5.87
N ARG A 2 15.50 7.45 -5.07
CA ARG A 2 14.60 7.81 -3.94
C ARG A 2 13.75 8.99 -4.36
N ILE A 3 12.43 8.85 -4.27
CA ILE A 3 11.50 9.97 -4.49
C ILE A 3 11.68 10.96 -3.32
N PRO A 4 11.74 12.29 -3.59
CA PRO A 4 11.85 13.28 -2.53
C PRO A 4 10.66 13.22 -1.56
N GLN A 5 10.95 13.39 -0.27
CA GLN A 5 9.94 13.27 0.80
C GLN A 5 8.79 14.27 0.64
N SER A 6 9.11 15.51 0.23
CA SER A 6 8.10 16.54 -0.03
C SER A 6 7.15 16.16 -1.16
N VAL A 7 7.66 15.49 -2.20
CA VAL A 7 6.85 15.01 -3.32
C VAL A 7 5.92 13.90 -2.85
N VAL A 8 6.42 12.93 -2.08
CA VAL A 8 5.57 11.87 -1.51
C VAL A 8 4.49 12.47 -0.62
N ALA A 9 4.83 13.39 0.28
CA ALA A 9 3.87 14.03 1.17
C ALA A 9 2.77 14.80 0.42
N ALA A 10 3.13 15.56 -0.61
CA ALA A 10 2.16 16.29 -1.43
C ALA A 10 1.21 15.33 -2.17
N ILE A 11 1.73 14.25 -2.75
CA ILE A 11 0.91 13.21 -3.42
C ILE A 11 -0.03 12.54 -2.41
N THR A 12 0.48 12.15 -1.24
CA THR A 12 -0.33 11.55 -0.18
C THR A 12 -1.45 12.47 0.26
N HIS A 13 -1.18 13.77 0.45
CA HIS A 13 -2.20 14.75 0.80
C HIS A 13 -3.27 14.84 -0.30
N ASP A 14 -2.86 14.95 -1.56
CA ASP A 14 -3.81 15.13 -2.66
C ASP A 14 -4.72 13.91 -2.85
N ILE A 15 -4.19 12.70 -2.63
CA ILE A 15 -4.97 11.46 -2.70
C ILE A 15 -5.94 11.35 -1.52
N PHE A 16 -5.45 11.43 -0.27
CA PHE A 16 -6.25 11.08 0.91
C PHE A 16 -7.01 12.25 1.55
N ILE A 17 -6.64 13.50 1.26
CA ILE A 17 -7.33 14.69 1.78
C ILE A 17 -8.18 15.34 0.69
N ASN A 18 -7.62 15.54 -0.50
CA ASN A 18 -8.35 16.19 -1.61
C ASN A 18 -9.14 15.20 -2.48
N GLY A 19 -8.88 13.90 -2.37
CA GLY A 19 -9.61 12.86 -3.11
C GLY A 19 -9.36 12.88 -4.62
N CYS A 20 -8.16 13.31 -5.07
CA CYS A 20 -7.91 13.59 -6.49
C CYS A 20 -8.10 12.40 -7.44
N GLN A 21 -8.13 11.16 -6.92
CA GLN A 21 -8.37 9.94 -7.71
C GLN A 21 -9.84 9.71 -8.06
N ILE A 22 -10.79 10.30 -7.33
CA ILE A 22 -12.24 10.04 -7.48
C ILE A 22 -13.08 11.30 -7.62
N ASN A 23 -12.51 12.48 -7.39
CA ASN A 23 -13.24 13.76 -7.38
C ASN A 23 -13.47 14.34 -8.80
N PHE A 24 -13.67 13.49 -9.81
CA PHE A 24 -13.96 13.89 -11.18
C PHE A 24 -14.87 12.84 -11.86
N SER A 25 -15.60 13.26 -12.89
CA SER A 25 -16.42 12.35 -13.70
C SER A 25 -15.66 11.86 -14.93
N LEU A 26 -15.96 10.64 -15.36
CA LEU A 26 -15.47 9.97 -16.58
C LEU A 26 -16.45 10.05 -17.75
N ASP A 27 -17.42 10.97 -17.74
CA ASP A 27 -18.48 11.08 -18.76
C ASP A 27 -18.02 11.70 -20.09
N LYS A 28 -16.77 12.15 -20.20
CA LYS A 28 -16.29 12.79 -21.44
C LYS A 28 -16.01 11.73 -22.49
N THR A 29 -16.17 12.08 -23.76
CA THR A 29 -15.87 11.19 -24.89
C THR A 29 -14.38 10.82 -25.00
N THR A 30 -13.50 11.55 -24.32
CA THR A 30 -12.07 11.28 -24.22
C THR A 30 -11.71 10.36 -23.06
N ASP A 31 -12.65 10.12 -22.14
CA ASP A 31 -12.42 9.41 -20.90
C ASP A 31 -12.92 7.97 -21.07
N VAL A 32 -12.13 7.01 -20.58
CA VAL A 32 -12.46 5.58 -20.64
C VAL A 32 -12.10 4.93 -19.31
N GLU A 33 -12.90 3.95 -18.90
CA GLU A 33 -12.71 3.19 -17.67
C GLU A 33 -12.30 1.76 -18.01
N VAL A 34 -11.27 1.24 -17.32
CA VAL A 34 -10.60 -0.01 -17.71
C VAL A 34 -11.49 -1.23 -17.51
N CYS A 35 -12.27 -1.29 -16.42
CA CYS A 35 -13.20 -2.39 -16.16
C CYS A 35 -14.32 -2.45 -17.20
N SER A 36 -14.71 -1.30 -17.75
CA SER A 36 -15.70 -1.19 -18.82
C SER A 36 -15.14 -1.66 -20.16
N LEU A 37 -13.85 -1.39 -20.43
CA LEU A 37 -13.16 -1.89 -21.63
C LEU A 37 -12.91 -3.40 -21.59
N TYR A 38 -12.63 -3.96 -20.41
CA TYR A 38 -12.27 -5.37 -20.22
C TYR A 38 -13.09 -6.04 -19.11
N PRO A 39 -14.41 -6.23 -19.31
CA PRO A 39 -15.33 -6.66 -18.24
C PRO A 39 -15.07 -8.08 -17.74
N ASN A 40 -14.40 -8.92 -18.54
CA ASN A 40 -14.11 -10.31 -18.22
C ASN A 40 -12.71 -10.51 -17.63
N THR A 41 -11.96 -9.43 -17.44
CA THR A 41 -10.59 -9.48 -16.89
C THR A 41 -10.61 -8.93 -15.47
N SER A 42 -10.47 -9.82 -14.49
CA SER A 42 -10.39 -9.41 -13.08
C SER A 42 -9.03 -8.81 -12.76
N PHE A 43 -9.04 -7.75 -11.96
CA PHE A 43 -7.84 -7.27 -11.30
C PHE A 43 -7.51 -8.15 -10.11
N ARG A 44 -6.21 -8.25 -9.81
CA ARG A 44 -5.77 -8.77 -8.53
C ARG A 44 -6.26 -7.86 -7.41
N THR A 45 -6.79 -8.46 -6.36
CA THR A 45 -7.33 -7.74 -5.20
C THR A 45 -6.22 -7.29 -4.25
N ILE A 46 -6.56 -6.32 -3.40
CA ILE A 46 -5.65 -5.83 -2.35
C ILE A 46 -5.37 -6.91 -1.31
N ALA A 47 -6.37 -7.71 -0.96
CA ALA A 47 -6.21 -8.83 -0.05
C ALA A 47 -5.16 -9.83 -0.56
N GLU A 48 -5.28 -10.25 -1.83
CA GLU A 48 -4.29 -11.14 -2.44
C GLU A 48 -2.89 -10.52 -2.44
N CYS A 49 -2.76 -9.22 -2.69
CA CYS A 49 -1.48 -8.52 -2.63
C CYS A 49 -0.87 -8.52 -1.22
N PHE A 50 -1.68 -8.31 -0.18
CA PHE A 50 -1.24 -8.31 1.21
C PHE A 50 -0.90 -9.71 1.73
N ASP A 51 -1.60 -10.75 1.27
CA ASP A 51 -1.27 -12.13 1.62
C ASP A 51 0.15 -12.50 1.16
N ASP A 52 0.54 -12.08 -0.06
CA ASP A 52 1.89 -12.31 -0.56
C ASP A 52 2.95 -11.48 0.17
N PHE A 53 2.59 -10.27 0.60
CA PHE A 53 3.48 -9.46 1.43
C PHE A 53 3.70 -10.08 2.80
N ALA A 54 2.64 -10.59 3.43
CA ALA A 54 2.71 -11.27 4.72
C ALA A 54 3.60 -12.52 4.65
N LYS A 55 3.48 -13.34 3.59
CA LYS A 55 4.38 -14.49 3.36
C LYS A 55 5.85 -14.07 3.33
N LYS A 56 6.18 -13.01 2.59
CA LYS A 56 7.56 -12.50 2.49
C LYS A 56 8.14 -12.02 3.81
N ILE A 57 7.30 -11.53 4.73
CA ILE A 57 7.73 -11.14 6.08
C ILE A 57 8.06 -12.40 6.89
N SER A 58 7.20 -13.41 6.85
CA SER A 58 7.39 -14.67 7.58
C SER A 58 8.62 -15.44 7.12
N ASP A 59 8.93 -15.42 5.83
CA ASP A 59 10.08 -16.13 5.25
C ASP A 59 11.44 -15.46 5.55
N ASN A 60 11.46 -14.25 6.14
CA ASN A 60 12.67 -13.50 6.44
C ASN A 60 12.99 -13.51 7.95
N GLU A 61 13.28 -14.70 8.49
CA GLU A 61 13.57 -14.94 9.92
C GLU A 61 14.79 -14.14 10.47
N LYS A 62 15.62 -13.50 9.63
CA LYS A 62 16.74 -12.66 10.09
C LYS A 62 16.31 -11.32 10.70
N ALA A 63 15.03 -10.95 10.65
CA ALA A 63 14.49 -9.79 11.36
C ALA A 63 14.07 -10.10 12.81
N VAL A 64 14.02 -11.38 13.22
CA VAL A 64 13.50 -11.82 14.52
C VAL A 64 14.57 -12.61 15.28
N SER A 65 15.66 -11.96 15.68
CA SER A 65 16.58 -12.50 16.70
C SER A 65 16.80 -11.51 17.83
N LYS A 66 15.77 -11.29 18.64
CA LYS A 66 15.92 -11.02 20.07
C LYS A 66 14.79 -11.75 20.82
N PRO A 67 15.09 -12.42 21.94
CA PRO A 67 14.13 -13.28 22.63
C PRO A 67 12.97 -12.44 23.17
N VAL A 68 11.75 -12.82 22.78
CA VAL A 68 10.50 -12.28 23.32
C VAL A 68 10.40 -12.68 24.79
N THR A 69 10.53 -11.70 25.69
CA THR A 69 10.05 -11.87 27.06
C THR A 69 8.58 -11.44 27.05
N ALA A 70 7.72 -12.33 27.52
CA ALA A 70 6.28 -12.23 27.40
C ALA A 70 5.69 -10.96 28.05
N SER A 71 5.07 -10.10 27.25
CA SER A 71 3.99 -9.23 27.70
C SER A 71 3.01 -9.01 26.53
N ASN A 72 1.79 -9.48 26.72
CA ASN A 72 0.69 -9.30 25.79
C ASN A 72 0.31 -7.81 25.76
N THR A 73 0.70 -7.12 24.68
CA THR A 73 0.06 -5.97 24.01
C THR A 73 1.17 -5.10 23.43
N ASP A 74 1.76 -5.48 22.28
CA ASP A 74 2.76 -4.62 21.65
C ASP A 74 2.52 -4.43 20.17
N ILE A 75 2.30 -3.16 19.81
CA ILE A 75 2.44 -2.66 18.44
C ILE A 75 3.86 -3.02 18.00
N PHE A 76 3.96 -3.89 17.00
CA PHE A 76 5.22 -4.32 16.44
C PHE A 76 5.90 -3.12 15.74
N VAL A 77 6.95 -2.59 16.36
CA VAL A 77 7.82 -1.56 15.77
C VAL A 77 9.13 -2.23 15.34
N PRO A 78 9.39 -2.42 14.04
CA PRO A 78 10.63 -3.03 13.57
C PRO A 78 11.83 -2.09 13.81
N THR A 79 12.86 -2.59 14.50
CA THR A 79 14.13 -1.87 14.75
C THR A 79 15.14 -1.91 13.61
N ALA A 80 14.85 -2.65 12.53
CA ALA A 80 15.71 -2.64 11.34
C ALA A 80 15.55 -1.30 10.62
N LYS A 81 16.67 -0.64 10.29
CA LYS A 81 16.68 0.57 9.45
C LYS A 81 15.74 0.33 8.28
N PRO A 82 14.57 1.00 8.20
CA PRO A 82 13.55 0.59 7.27
C PRO A 82 14.10 0.84 5.87
N GLU A 83 14.42 -0.21 5.12
CA GLU A 83 14.19 -0.15 3.70
C GLU A 83 12.69 0.09 3.59
N ALA A 84 12.34 1.32 3.23
CA ALA A 84 10.96 1.78 3.19
C ALA A 84 10.18 0.90 2.22
N LEU A 85 9.59 -0.16 2.75
CA LEU A 85 8.50 -0.88 2.10
C LEU A 85 7.33 0.08 2.20
N ALA A 86 7.16 0.86 1.15
CA ALA A 86 6.10 1.84 1.05
C ALA A 86 4.76 1.12 1.16
N ILE A 87 4.10 1.30 2.30
CA ILE A 87 2.71 0.90 2.49
C ILE A 87 1.89 2.05 1.93
N THR A 88 1.31 1.87 0.75
CA THR A 88 0.31 2.79 0.21
C THR A 88 -1.04 2.42 0.83
N ALA A 89 -1.69 3.39 1.46
CA ALA A 89 -3.09 3.26 1.82
C ALA A 89 -3.92 3.14 0.52
N ILE A 90 -4.93 2.28 0.54
CA ILE A 90 -5.92 2.15 -0.53
C ILE A 90 -7.20 1.76 0.18
N CYS A 91 -8.22 2.59 -0.01
CA CYS A 91 -9.48 2.53 0.72
C CYS A 91 -10.27 1.25 0.41
N THR A 92 -11.01 0.81 1.43
CA THR A 92 -11.99 -0.29 1.47
C THR A 92 -13.23 -0.02 0.61
#